data_AF-A0A3C0NHP7-F1
#
_entry.id   AF-A0A3C0NHP7-F1
#
_cell.length_a   1.000
_cell.length_b   1.000
_cell.length_c   1.000
_cell.angle_alpha   90.00
_cell.angle_beta   90.00
_cell.angle_gamma   90.00
#
_symmetry.space_group_name_H-M   'P 1'
#
loop_
_entity.id
_entity.type
_entity.pdbx_description
1 polymer ?
#
loop_
_entity_poly.entity_id
_entity_poly.type
_entity_poly.pdbx_seq_one_letter_code
_entity_poly.pdbx_strand_id
1 'polypeptide(L)' 'LFLTAHTESDLINRAFAAGADDYISKPIVEQELVTRIVNRLERLRLRQKRGQLEG' A
#
# COMPACT_ATOMS: atom_id res chain seq x y z
N LEU A 1 4.88 -1.24 0.18
CA LEU A 1 4.59 0.11 -0.34
C LEU A 1 5.74 0.48 -1.27
N PHE A 2 5.50 0.55 -2.57
CA PHE A 2 6.53 0.92 -3.55
C PHE A 2 6.18 2.30 -4.13
N LEU A 3 7.17 3.19 -4.21
CA LEU A 3 6.98 4.59 -4.63
C LEU A 3 7.86 4.86 -5.86
N THR A 4 7.24 5.17 -7.01
CA THR A 4 7.96 5.51 -8.25
C THR A 4 7.31 6.71 -8.94
N ALA A 5 8.12 7.50 -9.65
CA ALA A 5 7.67 8.70 -10.35
C ALA A 5 6.96 8.40 -11.69
N HIS A 6 7.00 7.14 -12.14
CA HIS A 6 6.49 6.77 -13.45
C HIS A 6 5.04 6.29 -13.32
N THR A 7 4.15 7.00 -14.00
CA THR A 7 2.69 6.78 -14.04
C THR A 7 2.27 5.81 -15.14
N GLU A 8 3.23 5.18 -15.82
CA GLU A 8 2.98 4.25 -16.90
C GLU A 8 2.39 2.94 -16.36
N SER A 9 1.19 2.60 -16.83
CA SER A 9 0.43 1.41 -16.41
C SER A 9 1.24 0.11 -16.48
N ASP A 10 2.18 0.01 -17.41
CA ASP A 10 3.06 -1.16 -17.55
C ASP A 10 4.02 -1.32 -16.36
N LEU A 11 4.49 -0.21 -15.80
CA LEU A 11 5.39 -0.21 -14.64
C LEU A 11 4.63 -0.60 -13.37
N ILE A 12 3.38 -0.12 -13.27
CA ILE A 12 2.43 -0.49 -12.20
C ILE A 12 2.17 -1.99 -12.22
N ASN A 13 1.81 -2.52 -13.39
CA ASN A 13 1.51 -3.95 -13.58
C ASN A 13 2.72 -4.82 -13.26
N ARG A 14 3.93 -4.43 -13.66
CA ARG A 14 5.18 -5.13 -13.31
C ARG A 14 5.45 -5.11 -11.81
N ALA A 15 5.19 -3.98 -11.14
CA ALA A 15 5.36 -3.88 -9.69
C ALA A 15 4.40 -4.82 -8.94
N PHE A 16 3.12 -4.86 -9.33
CA PHE A 16 2.15 -5.81 -8.76
C PHE A 16 2.54 -7.26 -9.05
N ALA A 17 2.98 -7.57 -10.28
CA ALA A 17 3.44 -8.91 -10.65
C ALA A 17 4.69 -9.36 -9.86
N ALA A 18 5.54 -8.42 -9.44
CA ALA A 18 6.70 -8.67 -8.58
C ALA A 18 6.36 -8.82 -7.09
N GLY A 19 5.07 -8.76 -6.72
CA GLY A 19 4.59 -8.90 -5.35
C GLY A 19 4.43 -7.59 -4.57
N ALA A 20 4.38 -6.43 -5.25
CA ALA A 20 4.06 -5.19 -4.58
C ALA A 20 2.58 -5.16 -4.16
N ASP A 21 2.31 -4.94 -2.87
CA ASP A 21 0.93 -4.85 -2.36
C ASP A 21 0.25 -3.51 -2.62
N ASP A 22 1.00 -2.47 -3.00
CA ASP A 22 0.50 -1.09 -3.06
C ASP A 22 1.39 -0.21 -3.94
N TYR A 23 0.74 0.63 -4.76
CA TYR A 23 1.34 1.55 -5.72
C TYR A 23 0.81 2.97 -5.47
N ILE A 24 1.70 3.95 -5.43
CA ILE A 24 1.35 5.38 -5.37
C ILE A 24 2.14 6.11 -6.44
N SER A 25 1.43 6.80 -7.35
CA SER A 25 2.01 7.66 -8.39
C SER A 25 2.50 8.99 -7.82
N LYS A 26 3.59 9.54 -8.38
CA LYS A 26 4.00 10.93 -8.13
C LYS A 26 3.31 11.89 -9.13
N PRO A 27 3.17 13.20 -8.78
CA PRO A 27 3.51 13.79 -7.49
C PRO A 27 2.56 13.32 -6.39
N ILE A 28 3.13 12.94 -5.25
CA ILE A 28 2.36 12.45 -4.11
C ILE A 28 1.77 13.67 -3.41
N VAL A 29 0.44 13.71 -3.28
CA VAL A 29 -0.21 14.65 -2.38
C VAL A 29 0.05 14.18 -0.95
N GLU A 30 0.76 14.97 -0.13
CA GLU A 30 1.19 14.56 1.23
C GLU A 30 0.04 14.00 2.07
N GLN A 31 -1.13 14.63 2.00
CA GLN A 31 -2.33 14.20 2.71
C GLN A 31 -2.80 12.80 2.29
N GLU A 32 -2.66 12.47 1.01
CA GLU A 32 -3.00 11.15 0.48
C GLU A 32 -2.02 10.08 0.98
N LEU A 33 -0.72 10.40 1.04
CA LEU A 33 0.30 9.49 1.57
C LEU A 33 0.07 9.18 3.04
N VAL A 34 -0.16 10.20 3.85
CA VAL A 34 -0.43 10.05 5.28
C VAL A 34 -1.68 9.18 5.47
N THR A 35 -2.76 9.47 4.75
CA THR A 35 -4.01 8.70 4.80
C THR A 35 -3.79 7.23 4.43
N ARG A 36 -3.04 6.95 3.37
CA ARG A 36 -2.74 5.57 2.93
C ARG A 36 -1.91 4.81 3.96
N ILE A 37 -0.89 5.44 4.55
CA ILE A 37 -0.04 4.83 5.59
C ILE A 37 -0.88 4.49 6.83
N VAL A 38 -1.68 5.44 7.32
CA VAL A 38 -2.55 5.23 8.50
C VAL A 38 -3.50 4.07 8.25
N ASN A 39 -4.21 4.09 7.12
CA ASN A 39 -5.14 3.03 6.74
C ASN A 39 -4.47 1.64 6.65
N ARG A 40 -3.23 1.58 6.15
CA ARG A 40 -2.47 0.32 6.07
C ARG A 40 -2.10 -0.21 7.46
N LEU A 41 -1.63 0.66 8.35
CA LEU A 41 -1.29 0.30 9.73
C LEU A 41 -2.50 -0.20 10.52
N GLU A 42 -3.65 0.46 10.36
CA GLU A 42 -4.90 0.03 10.99
C GLU A 42 -5.35 -1.35 10.49
N ARG A 43 -5.30 -1.59 9.17
CA ARG A 43 -5.62 -2.91 8.60
C ARG A 43 -4.71 -4.01 9.13
N LEU A 44 -3.41 -3.76 9.30
CA LEU A 44 -2.49 -4.73 9.87
C LEU A 44 -2.82 -5.04 11.34
N ARG A 45 -3.11 -4.02 12.14
CA ARG A 45 -3.52 -4.18 13.54
C ARG A 45 -4.82 -4.98 13.67
N LEU A 46 -5.81 -4.71 12.81
CA LEU A 46 -7.08 -5.45 12.80
C LEU A 46 -6.87 -6.93 12.42
N ARG A 47 -6.01 -7.21 11.44
CA ARG A 47 -5.65 -8.59 11.07
C ARG A 47 -4.94 -9.33 12.21
N GLN A 48 -4.03 -8.68 12.92
CA GLN A 48 -3.35 -9.25 14.09
C GLN A 48 -4.34 -9.58 15.22
N LYS A 49 -5.27 -8.66 15.54
CA LYS A 49 -6.29 -8.90 16.56
C LYS A 49 -7.21 -10.06 16.22
N ARG A 50 -7.56 -10.24 14.95
CA ARG A 50 -8.40 -11.38 14.50
C ARG A 50 -7.67 -12.71 14.63
N GLY A 51 -6.38 -12.77 14.30
CA GLY A 51 -5.57 -13.97 14.50
C GLY A 51 -5.39 -14.39 15.97
N GLN A 52 -5.58 -13.48 16.93
CA GLN A 52 -5.52 -13.77 18.36
C GLN A 52 -6.87 -14.23 18.96
N LEU A 53 -7.97 -14.04 18.23
CA LEU A 53 -9.32 -14.45 18.67
C LEU A 53 -9.72 -15.83 18.13
N GLU A 54 -9.04 -16.32 17.10
CA GLU A 54 -9.32 -17.59 16.42
C GLU A 54 -8.31 -18.72 16.77
N GLY A 55 -7.39 -18.48 17.71
CA GLY A 55 -6.41 -19.47 18.21
C GLY A 55 -6.52 -19.68 19.71
#